data_AF-A0A7X6CKB4-F1
#
_entry.id   AF-A0A7X6CKB4-F1
#
_cell.length_a   1.000
_cell.length_b   1.000
_cell.length_c   1.000
_cell.angle_alpha   90.00
_cell.angle_beta   90.00
_cell.angle_gamma   90.00
#
_symmetry.space_group_name_H-M   'P 1'
#
loop_
_entity.id
_entity.type
_entity.pdbx_description
1 polymer ?
#
loop_
_entity_poly.entity_id
_entity_poly.type
_entity_poly.pdbx_seq_one_letter_code
_entity_poly.pdbx_strand_id
1 'polypeptide(L)'
;MVYAPLTGGLAQPIQLPALNQGHFGNCAFIAALAATFGKIEDPGQAASKQSVILNNAITSDGNNYTLQFYNYLTGEAKKVTTDNQVVTKKEVLFGATWDSQQSLQPSQASGQPIWASIFERAYAKFRGEETGRNGYDATGNGDIPGIALKRVTGKASENIFWNPSEATPQYFSIEFSDDEGEEYKPSGTVTPDRIFQRIQDTLNAGRYVVTGTVKDAEQQSDNVLVGGHAYSVHNAYVANGEQMILLRNPWGKDNKVDAKVPEDPSSDTQDGFVAITFERFLQNFSGVSLSKE
;
A
#
# COMPACT_ATOMS: atom_id res chain seq x y z
N MET A 1 -12.60 -16.28 -15.58
CA MET A 1 -11.66 -16.45 -14.46
C MET A 1 -12.09 -17.69 -13.70
N VAL A 2 -11.15 -18.44 -13.12
CA VAL A 2 -11.44 -19.64 -12.33
C VAL A 2 -10.62 -19.62 -11.04
N TYR A 3 -11.04 -20.39 -10.04
CA TYR A 3 -10.27 -20.56 -8.80
C TYR A 3 -9.32 -21.76 -8.92
N ALA A 4 -8.09 -21.60 -8.43
CA ALA A 4 -7.11 -22.67 -8.33
C ALA A 4 -6.38 -22.62 -6.97
N PRO A 5 -6.08 -23.78 -6.33
CA PRO A 5 -5.40 -23.81 -5.05
C PRO A 5 -3.91 -23.45 -5.17
N LEU A 6 -3.38 -22.73 -4.18
CA LEU A 6 -1.94 -22.53 -4.00
C LEU A 6 -1.38 -23.51 -2.97
N THR A 7 -0.30 -24.20 -3.28
CA THR A 7 0.35 -25.17 -2.37
C THR A 7 1.45 -24.58 -1.50
N GLY A 8 1.67 -23.26 -1.58
CA GLY A 8 2.64 -22.55 -0.75
C GLY A 8 2.20 -22.39 0.69
N GLY A 9 3.05 -21.71 1.48
CA GLY A 9 2.76 -21.39 2.87
C GLY A 9 2.80 -19.89 3.11
N LEU A 10 2.61 -19.49 4.38
CA LEU A 10 2.80 -18.09 4.75
C LEU A 10 4.25 -17.61 4.55
N ALA A 11 5.22 -18.54 4.58
CA ALA A 11 6.65 -18.32 4.77
C ALA A 11 6.92 -17.26 5.85
N GLN A 12 7.16 -17.73 7.07
CA GLN A 12 7.42 -16.83 8.20
C GLN A 12 8.91 -16.54 8.31
N PRO A 13 9.32 -15.26 8.49
CA PRO A 13 8.46 -14.09 8.64
C PRO A 13 7.86 -13.57 7.31
N ILE A 14 6.70 -12.91 7.38
CA ILE A 14 6.14 -12.15 6.25
C ILE A 14 7.12 -11.05 5.83
N GLN A 15 7.46 -10.99 4.53
CA GLN A 15 8.46 -10.10 3.96
C GLN A 15 7.89 -9.25 2.81
N LEU A 16 8.31 -7.99 2.75
CA LEU A 16 7.80 -7.00 1.79
C LEU A 16 8.04 -7.36 0.30
N PRO A 17 9.19 -7.94 -0.11
CA PRO A 17 9.40 -8.33 -1.52
C PRO A 17 8.36 -9.33 -2.05
N ALA A 18 7.73 -10.11 -1.17
CA ALA A 18 6.68 -11.06 -1.53
C ALA A 18 5.28 -10.42 -1.65
N LEU A 19 5.19 -9.09 -1.71
CA LEU A 19 3.93 -8.33 -1.84
C LEU A 19 3.91 -7.53 -3.13
N ASN A 20 3.33 -8.12 -4.17
CA ASN A 20 3.22 -7.52 -5.49
C ASN A 20 1.78 -7.62 -5.98
N GLN A 21 1.18 -6.51 -6.36
CA GLN A 21 -0.18 -6.46 -6.87
C GLN A 21 -0.25 -7.10 -8.26
N GLY A 22 -1.31 -7.88 -8.50
CA GLY A 22 -1.68 -8.34 -9.83
C GLY A 22 -2.66 -7.40 -10.55
N HIS A 23 -3.67 -8.00 -11.18
CA HIS A 23 -4.53 -7.34 -12.15
C HIS A 23 -5.89 -6.87 -11.59
N PHE A 24 -6.11 -6.96 -10.28
CA PHE A 24 -7.40 -6.58 -9.70
C PHE A 24 -7.62 -5.07 -9.56
N GLY A 25 -6.60 -4.22 -9.63
CA GLY A 25 -6.78 -2.76 -9.49
C GLY A 25 -7.01 -2.29 -8.04
N ASN A 26 -6.63 -3.10 -7.06
CA ASN A 26 -6.76 -2.85 -5.63
C ASN A 26 -5.49 -2.22 -5.01
N CYS A 27 -4.85 -1.30 -5.74
CA CYS A 27 -3.54 -0.73 -5.36
C CYS A 27 -3.52 -0.11 -3.97
N ALA A 28 -4.58 0.57 -3.55
CA ALA A 28 -4.69 1.15 -2.22
C ALA A 28 -4.60 0.10 -1.10
N PHE A 29 -5.19 -1.09 -1.30
CA PHE A 29 -5.08 -2.19 -0.34
C PHE A 29 -3.65 -2.75 -0.28
N ILE A 30 -3.03 -3.01 -1.43
CA ILE A 30 -1.67 -3.54 -1.47
C ILE A 30 -0.65 -2.52 -0.92
N ALA A 31 -0.82 -1.23 -1.23
CA ALA A 31 -0.03 -0.15 -0.64
C ALA A 31 -0.23 -0.06 0.88
N ALA A 32 -1.46 -0.24 1.38
CA ALA A 32 -1.72 -0.27 2.82
C ALA A 32 -1.02 -1.46 3.51
N LEU A 33 -1.04 -2.66 2.92
CA LEU A 33 -0.27 -3.80 3.43
C LEU A 33 1.24 -3.47 3.46
N ALA A 34 1.77 -2.90 2.38
CA ALA A 34 3.18 -2.51 2.28
C ALA A 34 3.57 -1.47 3.34
N ALA A 35 2.73 -0.46 3.57
CA ALA A 35 3.00 0.59 4.57
C ALA A 35 3.18 0.03 5.99
N THR A 36 2.57 -1.11 6.33
CA THR A 36 2.72 -1.73 7.66
C THR A 36 4.13 -2.23 7.99
N PHE A 37 5.02 -2.32 7.01
CA PHE A 37 6.45 -2.56 7.23
C PHE A 37 7.19 -1.33 7.80
N GLY A 38 6.50 -0.19 7.89
CA GLY A 38 6.95 1.02 8.55
C GLY A 38 8.14 1.68 7.85
N LYS A 39 8.98 2.34 8.65
CA LYS A 39 10.13 3.09 8.14
C LYS A 39 11.21 2.16 7.57
N ILE A 40 11.63 2.46 6.33
CA ILE A 40 12.73 1.79 5.63
C ILE A 40 13.72 2.87 5.23
N GLU A 41 14.93 2.84 5.80
CA GLU A 41 15.96 3.85 5.51
C GLU A 41 16.59 3.60 4.14
N ASP A 42 16.76 2.32 3.78
CA ASP A 42 17.42 1.84 2.57
C ASP A 42 16.58 0.71 1.95
N PRO A 43 16.17 0.81 0.66
CA PRO A 43 15.47 -0.25 -0.05
C PRO A 43 16.13 -1.64 0.08
N GLY A 44 17.46 -1.71 0.11
CA GLY A 44 18.21 -2.96 0.28
C GLY A 44 17.90 -3.70 1.59
N GLN A 45 17.35 -3.01 2.59
CA GLN A 45 16.95 -3.58 3.87
C GLN A 45 15.49 -4.06 3.91
N ALA A 46 14.70 -3.83 2.85
CA ALA A 46 13.26 -4.14 2.84
C ALA A 46 12.96 -5.63 3.13
N ALA A 47 13.82 -6.55 2.65
CA ALA A 47 13.66 -7.99 2.89
C ALA A 47 13.83 -8.39 4.37
N SER A 48 14.52 -7.57 5.17
CA SER A 48 14.73 -7.81 6.60
C SER A 48 13.62 -7.25 7.49
N LYS A 49 12.78 -6.37 6.94
CA LYS A 49 11.70 -5.71 7.68
C LYS A 49 10.53 -6.67 7.85
N GLN A 50 9.93 -6.64 9.03
CA GLN A 50 8.76 -7.45 9.37
C GLN A 50 7.59 -6.53 9.70
N SER A 51 6.39 -6.94 9.29
CA SER A 51 5.16 -6.26 9.71
C SER A 51 4.54 -6.98 10.90
N VAL A 52 4.57 -6.33 12.07
CA VAL A 52 3.88 -6.82 13.28
C VAL A 52 2.36 -6.88 13.04
N ILE A 53 1.81 -5.92 12.29
CA ILE A 53 0.39 -5.89 11.95
C ILE A 53 0.01 -7.13 11.15
N LEU A 54 0.73 -7.44 10.07
CA LEU A 54 0.39 -8.57 9.21
C LEU A 54 0.64 -9.91 9.90
N ASN A 55 1.73 -10.04 10.65
CA ASN A 55 2.03 -11.25 11.41
C ASN A 55 0.95 -11.57 12.45
N ASN A 56 0.37 -10.55 13.11
CA ASN A 56 -0.72 -10.73 14.06
C ASN A 56 -2.09 -10.88 13.38
N ALA A 57 -2.24 -10.38 12.15
CA ALA A 57 -3.50 -10.37 11.44
C ALA A 57 -3.81 -11.69 10.73
N ILE A 58 -2.89 -12.66 10.64
CA ILE A 58 -3.12 -13.93 9.94
C ILE A 58 -2.76 -15.14 10.80
N THR A 59 -3.64 -16.14 10.78
CA THR A 59 -3.40 -17.48 11.37
C THR A 59 -3.84 -18.55 10.38
N SER A 60 -3.28 -19.76 10.48
CA SER A 60 -3.68 -20.90 9.66
C SER A 60 -3.83 -22.17 10.51
N ASP A 61 -4.82 -22.99 10.15
CA ASP A 61 -5.03 -24.33 10.72
C ASP A 61 -4.50 -25.46 9.80
N GLY A 62 -3.79 -25.10 8.73
CA GLY A 62 -3.28 -26.00 7.69
C GLY A 62 -4.20 -26.17 6.48
N ASN A 63 -5.51 -25.94 6.63
CA ASN A 63 -6.48 -26.03 5.54
C ASN A 63 -7.09 -24.66 5.18
N ASN A 64 -7.21 -23.79 6.17
CA ASN A 64 -7.78 -22.46 6.07
C ASN A 64 -6.83 -21.42 6.69
N TYR A 65 -7.12 -20.18 6.34
CA TYR A 65 -6.49 -18.97 6.86
C TYR A 65 -7.58 -18.09 7.46
N THR A 66 -7.37 -17.63 8.69
CA THR A 66 -8.22 -16.62 9.32
C THR A 66 -7.45 -15.32 9.42
N LEU A 67 -8.00 -14.27 8.83
CA LEU A 67 -7.42 -12.94 8.79
C LEU A 67 -8.27 -11.93 9.55
N GLN A 68 -7.64 -10.89 10.11
CA GLN A 68 -8.34 -9.78 10.75
C GLN A 68 -8.26 -8.51 9.88
N PHE A 69 -9.42 -7.91 9.65
CA PHE A 69 -9.58 -6.58 9.06
C PHE A 69 -10.42 -5.71 9.98
N TYR A 70 -10.56 -4.42 9.66
CA TYR A 70 -11.32 -3.48 10.46
C TYR A 70 -12.35 -2.75 9.61
N ASN A 71 -13.53 -2.51 10.17
CA ASN A 71 -14.50 -1.61 9.57
C ASN A 71 -13.92 -0.18 9.59
N TYR A 72 -13.92 0.51 8.45
CA TYR A 72 -13.29 1.82 8.37
C TYR A 72 -14.09 2.94 9.05
N LEU A 73 -15.39 2.77 9.24
CA LEU A 73 -16.24 3.70 9.96
C LEU A 73 -16.07 3.48 11.46
N THR A 74 -16.37 2.27 11.94
CA THR A 74 -16.46 1.97 13.38
C THR A 74 -15.14 1.54 14.03
N GLY A 75 -14.13 1.18 13.25
CA GLY A 75 -12.90 0.57 13.77
C GLY A 75 -13.08 -0.86 14.28
N GLU A 76 -14.27 -1.44 14.19
CA GLU A 76 -14.54 -2.80 14.69
C GLU A 76 -13.74 -3.85 13.92
N ALA A 77 -13.05 -4.72 14.66
CA ALA A 77 -12.30 -5.83 14.10
C ALA A 77 -13.24 -6.94 13.59
N LYS A 78 -13.01 -7.41 12.37
CA LYS A 78 -13.72 -8.54 11.76
C LYS A 78 -12.74 -9.62 11.34
N LYS A 79 -13.00 -10.85 11.79
CA LYS A 79 -12.27 -12.04 11.35
C LYS A 79 -12.90 -12.62 10.08
N VAL A 80 -12.06 -12.95 9.10
CA VAL A 80 -12.46 -13.50 7.81
C VAL A 80 -11.66 -14.76 7.54
N THR A 81 -12.37 -15.89 7.47
CA THR A 81 -11.77 -17.19 7.15
C THR A 81 -11.89 -17.49 5.66
N THR A 82 -10.82 -17.98 5.07
CA THR A 82 -10.72 -18.35 3.67
C THR A 82 -9.79 -19.54 3.45
N ASP A 83 -9.96 -20.27 2.37
CA ASP A 83 -9.04 -21.33 1.94
C ASP A 83 -7.87 -20.76 1.08
N ASN A 84 -7.06 -21.66 0.51
CA ASN A 84 -5.92 -21.33 -0.35
C ASN A 84 -6.25 -21.19 -1.85
N GLN A 85 -7.51 -21.18 -2.25
CA GLN A 85 -7.86 -21.00 -3.66
C GLN A 85 -7.64 -19.54 -4.06
N VAL A 86 -7.18 -19.27 -5.27
CA VAL A 86 -6.99 -17.90 -5.78
C VAL A 86 -7.50 -17.79 -7.20
N VAL A 87 -7.79 -16.56 -7.63
CA VAL A 87 -8.31 -16.33 -8.98
C VAL A 87 -7.18 -16.42 -9.99
N THR A 88 -7.44 -17.17 -11.06
CA THR A 88 -6.56 -17.30 -12.22
C THR A 88 -7.26 -16.90 -13.51
N LYS A 89 -6.45 -16.49 -14.49
CA LYS A 89 -6.88 -16.22 -15.86
C LYS A 89 -5.87 -16.84 -16.81
N LYS A 90 -6.33 -17.76 -17.67
CA LYS A 90 -5.46 -18.56 -18.54
C LYS A 90 -4.34 -19.26 -17.75
N GLU A 91 -4.72 -19.87 -16.63
CA GLU A 91 -3.82 -20.65 -15.73
C GLU A 91 -2.75 -19.83 -15.00
N VAL A 92 -2.72 -18.50 -15.19
CA VAL A 92 -1.81 -17.59 -14.48
C VAL A 92 -2.56 -16.93 -13.31
N LEU A 93 -1.85 -16.70 -12.21
CA LEU A 93 -2.33 -15.94 -11.06
C LEU A 93 -2.78 -14.56 -11.52
N PHE A 94 -4.03 -14.20 -11.20
CA PHE A 94 -4.58 -12.90 -11.60
C PHE A 94 -4.38 -11.84 -10.52
N GLY A 95 -4.34 -12.25 -9.26
CA GLY A 95 -4.23 -11.39 -8.09
C GLY A 95 -2.81 -11.14 -7.62
N ALA A 96 -2.66 -10.74 -6.35
CA ALA A 96 -1.37 -10.49 -5.72
C ALA A 96 -0.44 -11.72 -5.75
N THR A 97 0.86 -11.49 -5.95
CA THR A 97 1.88 -12.52 -6.13
C THR A 97 3.14 -12.26 -5.29
N TRP A 98 3.97 -13.29 -5.12
CA TRP A 98 5.27 -13.22 -4.46
C TRP A 98 6.42 -12.77 -5.36
N ASP A 99 6.19 -12.67 -6.66
CA ASP A 99 7.16 -12.27 -7.67
C ASP A 99 6.49 -11.29 -8.65
N SER A 100 7.07 -10.09 -8.79
CA SER A 100 6.58 -9.01 -9.64
C SER A 100 7.02 -9.13 -11.11
N GLN A 101 7.99 -9.99 -11.40
CA GLN A 101 8.68 -10.06 -12.70
C GLN A 101 8.15 -11.18 -13.60
N GLN A 102 7.34 -12.09 -13.07
CA GLN A 102 6.90 -13.29 -13.81
C GLN A 102 5.39 -13.49 -13.77
N SER A 103 4.85 -14.00 -14.88
CA SER A 103 3.52 -14.60 -14.90
C SER A 103 3.57 -15.94 -14.19
N LEU A 104 3.04 -16.01 -12.96
CA LEU A 104 3.10 -17.20 -12.12
C LEU A 104 1.88 -18.09 -12.32
N GLN A 105 2.09 -19.40 -12.31
CA GLN A 105 1.04 -20.40 -12.26
C GLN A 105 0.87 -20.94 -10.83
N PRO A 106 -0.34 -21.39 -10.43
CA PRO A 106 -0.56 -22.02 -9.13
C PRO A 106 0.39 -23.18 -8.80
N SER A 107 0.81 -23.94 -9.82
CA SER A 107 1.75 -25.06 -9.72
C SER A 107 3.14 -24.65 -9.20
N GLN A 108 3.52 -23.37 -9.34
CA GLN A 108 4.80 -22.83 -8.89
C GLN A 108 4.78 -22.37 -7.43
N ALA A 109 3.63 -22.44 -6.75
CA ALA A 109 3.48 -21.92 -5.39
C ALA A 109 4.16 -22.76 -4.31
N SER A 110 4.55 -24.00 -4.61
CA SER A 110 5.19 -24.90 -3.63
C SER A 110 6.46 -24.27 -3.05
N GLY A 111 6.53 -24.14 -1.73
CA GLY A 111 7.64 -23.49 -1.02
C GLY A 111 7.68 -21.96 -1.10
N GLN A 112 6.70 -21.32 -1.74
CA GLN A 112 6.64 -19.86 -1.90
C GLN A 112 5.78 -19.18 -0.82
N PRO A 113 6.06 -17.89 -0.50
CA PRO A 113 5.25 -17.08 0.40
C PRO A 113 3.94 -16.62 -0.27
N ILE A 114 2.86 -17.37 -0.09
CA ILE A 114 1.56 -17.05 -0.73
C ILE A 114 0.69 -16.08 0.09
N TRP A 115 1.20 -15.58 1.21
CA TRP A 115 0.43 -14.78 2.18
C TRP A 115 -0.24 -13.56 1.52
N ALA A 116 0.40 -12.91 0.55
CA ALA A 116 -0.16 -11.74 -0.13
C ALA A 116 -1.45 -12.10 -0.90
N SER A 117 -1.45 -13.22 -1.62
CA SER A 117 -2.62 -13.73 -2.33
C SER A 117 -3.75 -14.13 -1.36
N ILE A 118 -3.39 -14.67 -0.20
CA ILE A 118 -4.33 -15.02 0.87
C ILE A 118 -4.97 -13.77 1.49
N PHE A 119 -4.17 -12.73 1.77
CA PHE A 119 -4.66 -11.43 2.24
C PHE A 119 -5.63 -10.80 1.23
N GLU A 120 -5.28 -10.80 -0.04
CA GLU A 120 -6.14 -10.26 -1.10
C GLU A 120 -7.47 -11.00 -1.21
N ARG A 121 -7.46 -12.35 -1.17
CA ARG A 121 -8.69 -13.14 -1.19
C ARG A 121 -9.58 -12.86 0.02
N ALA A 122 -8.99 -12.83 1.22
CA ALA A 122 -9.74 -12.56 2.43
C ALA A 122 -10.31 -11.12 2.41
N TYR A 123 -9.56 -10.16 1.89
CA TYR A 123 -10.01 -8.79 1.73
C TYR A 123 -11.15 -8.65 0.71
N ALA A 124 -11.06 -9.33 -0.43
CA ALA A 124 -12.15 -9.40 -1.39
C ALA A 124 -13.43 -9.97 -0.73
N LYS A 125 -13.32 -11.07 0.03
CA LYS A 125 -14.45 -11.63 0.79
C LYS A 125 -15.02 -10.62 1.79
N PHE A 126 -14.16 -9.98 2.59
CA PHE A 126 -14.54 -8.94 3.54
C PHE A 126 -15.33 -7.81 2.87
N ARG A 127 -14.82 -7.27 1.75
CA ARG A 127 -15.47 -6.19 1.01
C ARG A 127 -16.75 -6.62 0.31
N GLY A 128 -16.83 -7.86 -0.16
CA GLY A 128 -18.06 -8.42 -0.72
C GLY A 128 -19.17 -8.49 0.33
N GLU A 129 -18.86 -8.92 1.55
CA GLU A 129 -19.80 -8.94 2.67
C GLU A 129 -20.21 -7.52 3.11
N GLU A 130 -19.28 -6.57 3.14
CA GLU A 130 -19.56 -5.16 3.52
C GLU A 130 -20.45 -4.45 2.49
N THR A 131 -20.24 -4.72 1.19
CA THR A 131 -20.89 -3.98 0.10
C THR A 131 -22.08 -4.70 -0.55
N GLY A 132 -22.27 -5.99 -0.27
CA GLY A 132 -23.24 -6.85 -0.96
C GLY A 132 -22.91 -7.11 -2.43
N ARG A 133 -21.69 -6.79 -2.89
CA ARG A 133 -21.23 -6.96 -4.28
C ARG A 133 -20.26 -8.14 -4.39
N ASN A 134 -19.87 -8.46 -5.63
CA ASN A 134 -18.70 -9.32 -5.83
C ASN A 134 -17.47 -8.67 -5.16
N GLY A 135 -16.78 -9.44 -4.33
CA GLY A 135 -15.69 -8.95 -3.50
C GLY A 135 -14.51 -8.36 -4.28
N TYR A 136 -14.11 -9.00 -5.38
CA TYR A 136 -13.01 -8.50 -6.20
C TYR A 136 -13.42 -7.23 -6.97
N ASP A 137 -14.66 -7.15 -7.45
CA ASP A 137 -15.20 -5.94 -8.07
C ASP A 137 -15.29 -4.78 -7.05
N ALA A 138 -15.62 -5.09 -5.80
CA ALA A 138 -15.68 -4.12 -4.71
C ALA A 138 -14.29 -3.55 -4.34
N THR A 139 -13.22 -4.32 -4.58
CA THR A 139 -11.83 -3.87 -4.34
C THR A 139 -11.15 -3.28 -5.57
N GLY A 140 -11.67 -3.56 -6.77
CA GLY A 140 -10.89 -3.41 -8.00
C GLY A 140 -10.90 -2.03 -8.66
N ASN A 141 -11.71 -1.10 -8.15
CA ASN A 141 -11.72 0.30 -8.62
C ASN A 141 -10.81 1.20 -7.77
N GLY A 142 -9.84 0.60 -7.06
CA GLY A 142 -9.07 1.28 -6.02
C GLY A 142 -9.89 1.54 -4.75
N ASP A 143 -9.26 2.23 -3.81
CA ASP A 143 -9.84 2.73 -2.57
C ASP A 143 -9.15 4.07 -2.24
N ILE A 144 -9.69 4.83 -1.30
CA ILE A 144 -8.94 5.95 -0.74
C ILE A 144 -7.81 5.35 0.12
N PRO A 145 -6.52 5.71 -0.10
CA PRO A 145 -5.40 5.07 0.59
C PRO A 145 -5.55 5.02 2.12
N GLY A 146 -5.95 6.13 2.75
CA GLY A 146 -6.18 6.18 4.20
C GLY A 146 -7.30 5.24 4.69
N ILE A 147 -8.34 5.02 3.89
CA ILE A 147 -9.41 4.08 4.24
C ILE A 147 -8.87 2.64 4.18
N ALA A 148 -8.12 2.29 3.14
CA ALA A 148 -7.46 0.98 3.05
C ALA A 148 -6.49 0.76 4.23
N LEU A 149 -5.72 1.78 4.61
CA LEU A 149 -4.82 1.72 5.76
C LEU A 149 -5.58 1.49 7.07
N LYS A 150 -6.70 2.17 7.30
CA LYS A 150 -7.57 1.92 8.47
C LYS A 150 -8.13 0.50 8.47
N ARG A 151 -8.56 -0.02 7.30
CA ARG A 151 -9.05 -1.41 7.18
C ARG A 151 -7.99 -2.48 7.51
N VAL A 152 -6.71 -2.19 7.26
CA VAL A 152 -5.59 -3.10 7.55
C VAL A 152 -5.12 -2.97 9.00
N THR A 153 -5.04 -1.75 9.51
CA THR A 153 -4.36 -1.47 10.80
C THR A 153 -5.32 -1.30 11.98
N GLY A 154 -6.58 -0.99 11.72
CA GLY A 154 -7.56 -0.58 12.73
C GLY A 154 -7.34 0.82 13.27
N LYS A 155 -6.31 1.53 12.80
CA LYS A 155 -5.94 2.86 13.29
C LYS A 155 -6.63 3.95 12.50
N ALA A 156 -7.11 4.97 13.19
CA ALA A 156 -7.54 6.22 12.57
C ALA A 156 -6.42 6.82 11.72
N SER A 157 -6.77 7.70 10.77
CA SER A 157 -5.78 8.37 9.94
C SER A 157 -6.07 9.87 9.84
N GLU A 158 -5.01 10.67 9.92
CA GLU A 158 -5.02 12.05 9.46
C GLU A 158 -4.81 12.04 7.94
N ASN A 159 -5.62 12.79 7.19
CA ASN A 159 -5.49 12.88 5.75
C ASN A 159 -5.24 14.32 5.36
N ILE A 160 -4.13 14.56 4.67
CA ILE A 160 -3.79 15.88 4.18
C ILE A 160 -4.01 15.86 2.67
N PHE A 161 -4.81 16.78 2.16
CA PHE A 161 -5.17 16.89 0.74
C PHE A 161 -4.69 18.21 0.15
N TRP A 162 -4.34 18.17 -1.12
CA TRP A 162 -4.04 19.36 -1.92
C TRP A 162 -4.31 19.08 -3.40
N ASN A 163 -4.42 20.15 -4.19
CA ASN A 163 -4.58 20.07 -5.64
C ASN A 163 -3.29 20.54 -6.33
N PRO A 164 -2.46 19.63 -6.87
CA PRO A 164 -1.20 20.01 -7.50
C PRO A 164 -1.37 20.83 -8.78
N SER A 165 -2.56 20.87 -9.38
CA SER A 165 -2.82 21.66 -10.59
C SER A 165 -3.05 23.15 -10.31
N GLU A 166 -3.17 23.55 -9.04
CA GLU A 166 -3.32 24.96 -8.66
C GLU A 166 -1.98 25.69 -8.65
N ALA A 167 -1.98 26.96 -9.06
CA ALA A 167 -0.77 27.79 -9.01
C ALA A 167 -0.28 28.02 -7.58
N THR A 168 -1.19 28.01 -6.61
CA THR A 168 -0.92 28.10 -5.17
C THR A 168 -1.76 27.06 -4.42
N PRO A 169 -1.34 25.78 -4.41
CA PRO A 169 -2.11 24.71 -3.79
C PRO A 169 -2.41 25.02 -2.33
N GLN A 170 -3.68 24.90 -1.94
CA GLN A 170 -4.06 24.91 -0.53
C GLN A 170 -3.99 23.49 0.02
N TYR A 171 -3.39 23.36 1.19
CA TYR A 171 -3.26 22.08 1.88
C TYR A 171 -4.19 22.04 3.07
N PHE A 172 -5.05 21.03 3.13
CA PHE A 172 -6.04 20.88 4.19
C PHE A 172 -5.85 19.54 4.87
N SER A 173 -5.83 19.55 6.20
CA SER A 173 -5.89 18.31 6.97
C SER A 173 -7.32 18.02 7.37
N ILE A 174 -7.72 16.78 7.21
CA ILE A 174 -8.99 16.24 7.67
C ILE A 174 -8.70 15.03 8.55
N GLU A 175 -9.34 15.02 9.71
CA GLU A 175 -9.32 13.88 10.59
C GLU A 175 -10.61 13.08 10.40
N PHE A 176 -10.48 11.80 10.09
CA PHE A 176 -11.61 10.90 10.25
C PHE A 176 -11.78 10.66 11.75
N SER A 177 -12.90 11.13 12.33
CA SER A 177 -13.25 10.77 13.70
C SER A 177 -13.57 9.29 13.78
N ASP A 178 -13.26 8.69 14.93
CA ASP A 178 -13.71 7.33 15.27
C ASP A 178 -15.21 7.27 15.59
N ASP A 179 -15.86 8.44 15.68
CA ASP A 179 -17.28 8.59 15.97
C ASP A 179 -18.14 8.51 14.70
N GLU A 180 -19.22 7.76 14.80
CA GLU A 180 -20.24 7.48 13.78
C GLU A 180 -20.76 8.74 13.06
N GLY A 181 -20.12 9.11 11.97
CA GLY A 181 -20.60 10.17 11.08
C GLY A 181 -19.58 10.50 10.00
N GLU A 182 -20.04 10.59 8.74
CA GLU A 182 -19.22 11.00 7.58
C GLU A 182 -18.78 12.48 7.63
N GLU A 183 -18.81 13.12 8.79
CA GLU A 183 -18.54 14.55 8.91
C GLU A 183 -17.03 14.81 8.91
N TYR A 184 -16.51 15.13 7.73
CA TYR A 184 -15.16 15.64 7.53
C TYR A 184 -14.97 16.92 8.34
N LYS A 185 -14.21 16.86 9.44
CA LYS A 185 -13.84 18.05 10.22
C LYS A 185 -12.52 18.62 9.68
N PRO A 186 -12.52 19.79 9.00
CA PRO A 186 -11.29 20.44 8.59
C PRO A 186 -10.48 20.80 9.84
N SER A 187 -9.25 20.31 9.95
CA SER A 187 -8.37 20.62 11.08
C SER A 187 -7.51 21.87 10.84
N GLY A 188 -7.60 22.45 9.64
CA GLY A 188 -6.96 23.71 9.25
C GLY A 188 -6.07 23.62 8.01
N THR A 189 -5.46 24.74 7.66
CA THR A 189 -4.45 24.81 6.59
C THR A 189 -3.09 24.30 7.08
N VAL A 190 -2.34 23.64 6.19
CA VAL A 190 -1.01 23.10 6.48
C VAL A 190 -0.01 23.68 5.47
N THR A 191 1.25 23.86 5.86
CA THR A 191 2.31 24.27 4.93
C THR A 191 3.05 23.05 4.37
N PRO A 192 3.69 23.15 3.18
CA PRO A 192 4.58 22.11 2.66
C PRO A 192 5.57 21.55 3.69
N ASP A 193 6.34 22.42 4.36
CA ASP A 193 7.31 22.00 5.38
C ASP A 193 6.66 21.22 6.53
N ARG A 194 5.45 21.62 6.92
CA ARG A 194 4.74 20.93 7.98
C ARG A 194 4.23 19.56 7.53
N ILE A 195 3.87 19.39 6.25
CA ILE A 195 3.53 18.09 5.67
C ILE A 195 4.75 17.16 5.71
N PHE A 196 5.90 17.64 5.24
CA PHE A 196 7.15 16.86 5.27
C PHE A 196 7.48 16.42 6.70
N GLN A 197 7.45 17.36 7.66
CA GLN A 197 7.71 17.06 9.07
C GLN A 197 6.71 16.05 9.62
N ARG A 198 5.42 16.15 9.30
CA ARG A 198 4.40 15.21 9.76
C ARG A 198 4.61 13.80 9.22
N ILE A 199 5.01 13.66 7.96
CA ILE A 199 5.36 12.34 7.38
C ILE A 199 6.56 11.76 8.13
N GLN A 200 7.61 12.56 8.32
CA GLN A 200 8.82 12.14 9.04
C GLN A 200 8.52 11.74 10.50
N ASP A 201 7.78 12.57 11.23
CA ASP A 201 7.37 12.30 12.62
C ASP A 201 6.53 11.03 12.73
N THR A 202 5.62 10.81 11.78
CA THR A 202 4.77 9.61 11.72
C THR A 202 5.63 8.35 11.56
N LEU A 203 6.53 8.35 10.58
CA LEU A 203 7.40 7.19 10.33
C LEU A 203 8.40 6.95 11.47
N ASN A 204 8.97 8.02 12.04
CA ASN A 204 9.88 7.92 13.19
C ASN A 204 9.19 7.39 14.45
N ALA A 205 7.88 7.64 14.61
CA ALA A 205 7.07 7.07 15.68
C ALA A 205 6.66 5.61 15.42
N GLY A 206 7.16 4.97 14.35
CA GLY A 206 6.79 3.59 13.98
C GLY A 206 5.37 3.46 13.43
N ARG A 207 4.76 4.57 12.99
CA ARG A 207 3.45 4.62 12.36
C ARG A 207 3.57 4.54 10.83
N TYR A 208 2.43 4.44 10.16
CA TYR A 208 2.34 4.06 8.75
C TYR A 208 1.83 5.21 7.90
N VAL A 209 2.32 5.28 6.66
CA VAL A 209 1.96 6.34 5.72
C VAL A 209 1.66 5.76 4.34
N VAL A 210 0.57 6.20 3.74
CA VAL A 210 0.17 5.89 2.36
C VAL A 210 -0.22 7.15 1.62
N THR A 211 -0.15 7.12 0.30
CA THR A 211 -0.39 8.29 -0.55
C THR A 211 -1.04 7.87 -1.88
N GLY A 212 -1.63 8.81 -2.60
CA GLY A 212 -2.24 8.59 -3.91
C GLY A 212 -1.82 9.65 -4.93
N THR A 213 -1.41 9.21 -6.13
CA THR A 213 -1.03 10.10 -7.22
C THR A 213 -2.24 10.68 -7.93
N VAL A 214 -2.08 11.86 -8.54
CA VAL A 214 -3.06 12.37 -9.50
C VAL A 214 -3.04 11.55 -10.79
N LYS A 215 -4.10 11.65 -11.61
CA LYS A 215 -4.25 10.86 -12.85
C LYS A 215 -3.10 11.08 -13.84
N ASP A 216 -2.58 12.29 -13.93
CA ASP A 216 -1.55 12.65 -14.92
C ASP A 216 -0.14 12.53 -14.36
N ALA A 217 0.05 11.94 -13.16
CA ALA A 217 1.36 11.85 -12.51
C ALA A 217 2.38 11.07 -13.35
N GLU A 218 1.95 10.10 -14.17
CA GLU A 218 2.83 9.38 -15.09
C GLU A 218 3.49 10.33 -16.11
N GLN A 219 2.69 11.19 -16.75
CA GLN A 219 3.19 12.21 -17.67
C GLN A 219 4.00 13.30 -16.93
N GLN A 220 3.51 13.78 -15.79
CA GLN A 220 4.13 14.86 -15.02
C GLN A 220 5.46 14.46 -14.38
N SER A 221 5.66 13.16 -14.16
CA SER A 221 6.87 12.60 -13.57
C SER A 221 7.74 11.86 -14.58
N ASP A 222 7.65 12.13 -15.89
CA ASP A 222 8.49 11.46 -16.90
C ASP A 222 8.50 9.92 -16.78
N ASN A 223 7.34 9.35 -16.43
CA ASN A 223 7.07 7.94 -16.14
C ASN A 223 7.77 7.35 -14.91
N VAL A 224 8.21 8.17 -13.94
CA VAL A 224 8.74 7.68 -12.65
C VAL A 224 7.61 7.15 -11.77
N LEU A 225 6.45 7.81 -11.78
CA LEU A 225 5.26 7.45 -11.01
C LEU A 225 4.16 6.91 -11.94
N VAL A 226 3.23 6.12 -11.40
CA VAL A 226 1.99 5.74 -12.08
C VAL A 226 0.92 6.77 -11.74
N GLY A 227 0.13 7.20 -12.74
CA GLY A 227 -1.02 8.08 -12.53
C GLY A 227 -2.22 7.38 -11.89
N GLY A 228 -2.94 8.05 -10.99
CA GLY A 228 -4.15 7.53 -10.35
C GLY A 228 -3.90 6.27 -9.51
N HIS A 229 -2.74 6.19 -8.86
CA HIS A 229 -2.22 4.99 -8.22
C HIS A 229 -1.80 5.25 -6.78
N ALA A 230 -1.90 4.22 -5.94
CA ALA A 230 -1.54 4.31 -4.53
C ALA A 230 -0.09 3.85 -4.30
N TYR A 231 0.59 4.47 -3.33
CA TYR A 231 1.94 4.10 -2.90
C TYR A 231 1.99 4.00 -1.37
N SER A 232 2.84 3.11 -0.85
CA SER A 232 3.28 3.21 0.55
C SER A 232 4.43 4.20 0.65
N VAL A 233 4.48 4.95 1.75
CA VAL A 233 5.60 5.84 2.06
C VAL A 233 6.41 5.20 3.19
N HIS A 234 7.71 5.09 2.98
CA HIS A 234 8.61 4.39 3.89
C HIS A 234 9.70 5.27 4.49
N ASN A 235 9.98 6.44 3.90
CA ASN A 235 10.89 7.41 4.50
C ASN A 235 10.57 8.84 4.09
N ALA A 236 10.92 9.78 4.96
CA ALA A 236 11.00 11.20 4.67
C ALA A 236 12.28 11.73 5.32
N TYR A 237 13.25 12.13 4.50
CA TYR A 237 14.62 12.41 4.93
C TYR A 237 15.23 13.55 4.13
N VAL A 238 16.36 14.09 4.60
CA VAL A 238 17.11 15.11 3.89
C VAL A 238 18.40 14.50 3.38
N ALA A 239 18.68 14.63 2.08
CA ALA A 239 19.92 14.18 1.45
C ALA A 239 20.50 15.33 0.63
N ASN A 240 21.78 15.66 0.85
CA ASN A 240 22.47 16.77 0.16
C ASN A 240 21.72 18.11 0.24
N GLY A 241 21.01 18.36 1.35
CA GLY A 241 20.21 19.57 1.56
C GLY A 241 18.83 19.55 0.90
N GLU A 242 18.45 18.46 0.22
CA GLU A 242 17.16 18.29 -0.45
C GLU A 242 16.25 17.37 0.37
N GLN A 243 14.98 17.75 0.54
CA GLN A 243 13.96 16.90 1.17
C GLN A 243 13.54 15.79 0.19
N MET A 244 13.55 14.55 0.65
CA MET A 244 13.31 13.34 -0.13
C MET A 244 12.20 12.50 0.50
N ILE A 245 11.44 11.81 -0.33
CA ILE A 245 10.42 10.83 0.05
C ILE A 245 10.77 9.48 -0.60
N LEU A 246 10.86 8.44 0.21
CA LEU A 246 10.98 7.06 -0.27
C LEU A 246 9.59 6.43 -0.33
N LEU A 247 9.18 6.05 -1.53
CA LEU A 247 7.91 5.42 -1.85
C LEU A 247 8.12 3.96 -2.23
N ARG A 248 7.07 3.14 -2.17
CA ARG A 248 7.03 1.85 -2.86
C ARG A 248 5.77 1.69 -3.70
N ASN A 249 5.96 1.37 -4.98
CA ASN A 249 4.92 0.98 -5.92
C ASN A 249 4.37 -0.40 -5.51
N PRO A 250 3.05 -0.55 -5.25
CA PRO A 250 2.46 -1.83 -4.89
C PRO A 250 2.54 -2.89 -5.99
N TRP A 251 2.86 -2.52 -7.23
CA TRP A 251 3.19 -3.50 -8.28
C TRP A 251 4.51 -4.23 -8.05
N GLY A 252 5.33 -3.76 -7.10
CA GLY A 252 6.62 -4.37 -6.79
C GLY A 252 7.65 -4.22 -7.89
N LYS A 253 7.50 -3.18 -8.71
CA LYS A 253 8.43 -2.77 -9.77
C LYS A 253 8.42 -1.26 -9.86
N ASP A 254 9.58 -0.69 -10.11
CA ASP A 254 9.71 0.70 -10.51
C ASP A 254 9.32 0.85 -11.99
N ASN A 255 8.85 2.03 -12.39
CA ASN A 255 8.44 2.26 -13.78
C ASN A 255 9.59 2.74 -14.67
N LYS A 256 10.64 3.26 -14.05
CA LYS A 256 11.87 3.76 -14.68
C LYS A 256 12.94 3.91 -13.61
N VAL A 257 14.19 3.59 -13.98
CA VAL A 257 15.40 3.79 -13.16
C VAL A 257 15.34 5.16 -12.49
N ASP A 258 15.48 5.14 -11.17
CA ASP A 258 15.20 6.25 -10.28
C ASP A 258 15.91 7.55 -10.68
N ALA A 259 15.23 8.67 -10.47
CA ALA A 259 15.73 9.99 -10.84
C ALA A 259 16.89 10.45 -9.95
N LYS A 260 17.08 9.91 -8.73
CA LYS A 260 18.22 10.25 -7.84
C LYS A 260 18.48 9.23 -6.71
N VAL A 261 18.58 7.92 -6.98
CA VAL A 261 19.37 7.05 -6.06
C VAL A 261 20.84 7.32 -6.41
N PRO A 262 21.63 7.99 -5.54
CA PRO A 262 22.85 8.65 -5.98
C PRO A 262 24.03 7.74 -6.36
N GLU A 263 23.92 6.41 -6.28
CA GLU A 263 25.13 5.58 -6.35
C GLU A 263 25.21 4.52 -7.45
N ASP A 264 24.13 4.06 -8.09
CA ASP A 264 24.31 3.15 -9.24
C ASP A 264 23.06 2.94 -10.13
N PRO A 265 22.94 3.59 -11.30
CA PRO A 265 21.88 3.31 -12.27
C PRO A 265 21.97 1.91 -12.91
N SER A 266 23.01 1.11 -12.62
CA SER A 266 23.09 -0.32 -13.01
C SER A 266 22.52 -1.28 -11.97
N SER A 267 22.04 -0.76 -10.83
CA SER A 267 21.51 -1.53 -9.70
C SER A 267 19.99 -1.61 -9.62
N ASP A 268 19.27 -1.29 -10.71
CA ASP A 268 17.80 -1.36 -10.73
C ASP A 268 17.31 -2.75 -10.30
N THR A 269 16.90 -2.82 -9.03
CA THR A 269 16.46 -4.03 -8.35
C THR A 269 15.04 -4.40 -8.74
N GLN A 270 14.33 -3.54 -9.49
CA GLN A 270 12.94 -3.72 -9.87
C GLN A 270 12.07 -4.13 -8.67
N ASP A 271 12.32 -3.52 -7.50
CA ASP A 271 11.73 -3.89 -6.20
C ASP A 271 10.52 -3.02 -5.80
N GLY A 272 10.22 -2.03 -6.65
CA GLY A 272 9.13 -1.08 -6.49
C GLY A 272 9.48 0.17 -5.70
N PHE A 273 10.67 0.28 -5.10
CA PHE A 273 11.05 1.49 -4.40
C PHE A 273 11.41 2.62 -5.36
N VAL A 274 10.99 3.83 -5.01
CA VAL A 274 11.30 5.05 -5.76
C VAL A 274 11.54 6.18 -4.78
N ALA A 275 12.67 6.87 -4.90
CA ALA A 275 13.03 8.05 -4.11
C ALA A 275 12.84 9.33 -4.94
N ILE A 276 11.92 10.19 -4.50
CA ILE A 276 11.65 11.47 -5.17
C ILE A 276 11.89 12.65 -4.23
N THR A 277 12.12 13.82 -4.81
CA THR A 277 12.17 15.06 -4.05
C THR A 277 10.79 15.36 -3.49
N PHE A 278 10.72 16.01 -2.33
CA PHE A 278 9.45 16.39 -1.72
C PHE A 278 8.67 17.38 -2.59
N GLU A 279 9.36 18.26 -3.33
CA GLU A 279 8.72 19.12 -4.33
C GLU A 279 7.99 18.29 -5.41
N ARG A 280 8.65 17.27 -5.95
CA ARG A 280 8.03 16.37 -6.94
C ARG A 280 6.87 15.59 -6.33
N PHE A 281 6.96 15.21 -5.06
CA PHE A 281 5.85 14.60 -4.33
C PHE A 281 4.65 15.56 -4.25
N LEU A 282 4.85 16.84 -3.92
CA LEU A 282 3.73 17.79 -3.89
C LEU A 282 3.13 18.05 -5.29
N GLN A 283 3.92 17.96 -6.36
CA GLN A 283 3.44 18.16 -7.73
C GLN A 283 2.66 16.97 -8.31
N ASN A 284 2.84 15.76 -7.79
CA ASN A 284 2.32 14.53 -8.43
C ASN A 284 1.29 13.77 -7.58
N PHE A 285 1.06 14.18 -6.34
CA PHE A 285 0.13 13.54 -5.42
C PHE A 285 -0.99 14.52 -5.04
N SER A 286 -2.15 13.98 -4.67
CA SER A 286 -3.32 14.78 -4.24
C SER A 286 -3.62 14.67 -2.76
N GLY A 287 -2.89 13.80 -2.04
CA GLY A 287 -3.02 13.67 -0.61
C GLY A 287 -2.11 12.62 -0.02
N VAL A 288 -1.91 12.70 1.29
CA VAL A 288 -1.19 11.73 2.11
C VAL A 288 -2.01 11.37 3.34
N SER A 289 -2.04 10.09 3.69
CA SER A 289 -2.72 9.56 4.87
C SER A 289 -1.69 9.06 5.88
N LEU A 290 -1.75 9.60 7.09
CA LEU A 290 -0.87 9.31 8.21
C LEU A 290 -1.66 8.54 9.26
N SER A 291 -1.30 7.29 9.58
CA SER A 291 -1.98 6.56 10.65
C SER A 291 -1.75 7.25 11.99
N LYS A 292 -2.78 7.41 12.81
CA LYS A 292 -2.68 7.87 14.20
C LYS A 292 -2.11 6.76 15.11
N GLU A 293 -1.88 7.08 16.37
CA GLU A 293 -1.39 6.12 17.37
C GLU A 293 -2.37 4.96 17.58
#